data_AF-A0A1K2IHP4-F1
#
_entry.id   AF-A0A1K2IHP4-F1
#
_cell.length_a   1.000
_cell.length_b   1.000
_cell.length_c   1.000
_cell.angle_alpha   90.00
_cell.angle_beta   90.00
_cell.angle_gamma   90.00
#
_symmetry.space_group_name_H-M   'P 1'
#
loop_
_entity.id
_entity.type
_entity.pdbx_description
1 polymer ?
#
loop_
_entity_poly.entity_id
_entity_poly.type
_entity_poly.pdbx_seq_one_letter_code
_entity_poly.pdbx_strand_id
1 'polypeptide(L)'
;MLTYLDKTYISTDSKIIDFLTKDYPSTVVQNYMESQKKWWWVSYVATLLLIGIKVLLVAFCLNFLKLFDLPHIDKIKFGDFVFLVLIAESIFIVAGFYKFINFHWINTDYTLEDIQTYYPMSLINIKEHMSTEKWLAYPLQLVNLFEVFYWVFLAWGVRELLEEKISYVKSFGLVALTYGIGLLFWVGVVCFFILNAQY
;
A
#
# COMPACT_ATOMS: atom_id res chain seq x y z
N MET A 1 -0.34 -0.66 -16.57
CA MET A 1 0.81 -1.48 -17.02
C MET A 1 0.95 -2.74 -16.17
N LEU A 2 1.13 -2.65 -14.85
CA LEU A 2 1.13 -3.81 -13.92
C LEU A 2 -0.11 -4.72 -14.06
N THR A 3 -1.31 -4.15 -14.14
CA THR A 3 -2.57 -4.90 -14.32
C THR A 3 -2.72 -5.55 -15.70
N TYR A 4 -2.07 -5.01 -16.73
CA TYR A 4 -2.03 -5.61 -18.06
C TYR A 4 -1.02 -6.77 -18.11
N LEU A 5 0.12 -6.62 -17.43
CA LEU A 5 1.12 -7.67 -17.26
C LEU A 5 0.57 -8.83 -16.42
N ASP A 6 -0.17 -8.53 -15.34
CA ASP A 6 -0.88 -9.52 -14.52
C ASP A 6 -1.86 -10.35 -15.36
N LYS A 7 -2.71 -9.66 -16.13
CA LYS A 7 -3.69 -10.30 -17.02
C LYS A 7 -3.07 -11.17 -18.12
N THR A 8 -1.87 -10.82 -18.58
CA THR A 8 -1.21 -11.51 -19.71
C THR A 8 -0.30 -12.66 -19.24
N TYR A 9 0.30 -12.56 -18.05
CA TYR A 9 1.34 -13.50 -17.60
C TYR A 9 0.97 -14.33 -16.36
N ILE A 10 0.01 -13.89 -15.53
CA ILE A 10 -0.32 -14.54 -14.25
C ILE A 10 -1.60 -15.40 -14.34
N SER A 11 -2.28 -15.43 -15.48
CA SER A 11 -3.53 -16.20 -15.68
C SER A 11 -4.53 -16.00 -14.53
N THR A 12 -4.52 -14.82 -13.91
CA THR A 12 -5.33 -14.49 -12.73
C THR A 12 -6.82 -14.69 -13.06
N ASP A 13 -7.22 -14.33 -14.29
CA ASP A 13 -8.58 -14.52 -14.79
C ASP A 13 -9.04 -15.99 -14.73
N SER A 14 -8.18 -16.96 -15.12
CA SER A 14 -8.57 -18.37 -15.07
C SER A 14 -8.65 -18.90 -13.65
N LYS A 15 -7.76 -18.44 -12.74
CA LYS A 15 -7.81 -18.84 -11.32
C LYS A 15 -8.98 -18.18 -10.56
N ILE A 16 -9.35 -16.95 -10.92
CA ILE A 16 -10.58 -16.30 -10.44
C ILE A 16 -11.81 -17.11 -10.89
N ILE A 17 -11.83 -17.56 -12.15
CA ILE A 17 -12.92 -18.36 -12.69
C ILE A 17 -13.01 -19.72 -11.98
N ASP A 18 -11.91 -20.42 -11.76
CA ASP A 18 -11.91 -21.69 -11.03
C ASP A 18 -12.38 -21.52 -9.58
N PHE A 19 -11.97 -20.44 -8.92
CA PHE A 19 -12.43 -20.12 -7.56
C PHE A 19 -13.93 -19.80 -7.53
N LEU A 20 -14.42 -18.96 -8.45
CA LEU A 20 -15.83 -18.57 -8.49
C LEU A 20 -16.73 -19.74 -8.92
N THR A 21 -16.28 -20.60 -9.83
CA THR A 21 -17.07 -21.75 -10.32
C THR A 21 -17.21 -22.84 -9.25
N LYS A 22 -16.33 -22.84 -8.23
CA LYS A 22 -16.41 -23.75 -7.08
C LYS A 22 -17.64 -23.48 -6.21
N ASP A 23 -18.01 -22.20 -6.04
CA ASP A 23 -19.07 -21.77 -5.12
C ASP A 23 -20.29 -21.13 -5.82
N TYR A 24 -20.19 -20.78 -7.12
CA TYR A 24 -21.24 -20.07 -7.86
C TYR A 24 -21.65 -20.77 -9.18
N PRO A 25 -22.93 -20.66 -9.59
CA PRO A 25 -23.39 -21.18 -10.87
C PRO A 25 -22.68 -20.52 -12.06
N SER A 26 -22.43 -21.29 -13.12
CA SER A 26 -21.70 -20.84 -14.33
C SER A 26 -22.32 -19.61 -15.02
N THR A 27 -23.63 -19.39 -14.89
CA THR A 27 -24.33 -18.21 -15.42
C THR A 27 -23.99 -16.91 -14.68
N VAL A 28 -23.77 -16.99 -13.36
CA VAL A 28 -23.34 -15.85 -12.54
C VAL A 28 -21.90 -15.49 -12.87
N VAL A 29 -21.04 -16.50 -13.08
CA VAL A 29 -19.64 -16.31 -13.49
C VAL A 29 -19.57 -15.65 -14.87
N GLN A 30 -20.38 -16.09 -15.85
CA GLN A 30 -20.44 -15.45 -17.17
C GLN A 30 -20.89 -13.99 -17.11
N ASN A 31 -21.95 -13.68 -16.34
CA ASN A 31 -22.42 -12.30 -16.18
C ASN A 31 -21.39 -11.40 -15.48
N TYR A 32 -20.65 -11.95 -14.52
CA TYR A 32 -19.52 -11.26 -13.87
C TYR A 32 -18.40 -10.96 -14.87
N MET A 33 -18.02 -11.92 -15.72
CA MET A 33 -17.00 -11.74 -16.76
C MET A 33 -17.37 -10.65 -17.77
N GLU A 34 -18.62 -10.63 -18.24
CA GLU A 34 -19.08 -9.59 -19.18
C GLU A 34 -19.10 -8.19 -18.52
N SER A 35 -19.52 -8.12 -17.26
CA SER A 35 -19.52 -6.87 -16.49
C SER A 35 -18.11 -6.37 -16.22
N GLN A 36 -17.19 -7.25 -15.83
CA GLN A 36 -15.79 -6.88 -15.57
C GLN A 36 -15.10 -6.35 -16.84
N LYS A 37 -15.36 -6.97 -18.00
CA LYS A 37 -14.83 -6.53 -19.30
C LYS A 37 -15.33 -5.14 -19.68
N LYS A 38 -16.58 -4.80 -19.33
CA LYS A 38 -17.18 -3.47 -19.59
C LYS A 38 -16.64 -2.38 -18.66
N TRP A 39 -16.34 -2.69 -17.41
CA TRP A 39 -15.94 -1.73 -16.37
C TRP A 39 -14.43 -1.72 -16.09
N TRP A 40 -13.62 -2.39 -16.92
CA TRP A 40 -12.17 -2.46 -16.75
C TRP A 40 -11.50 -1.09 -16.58
N TRP A 41 -11.92 -0.08 -17.36
CA TRP A 41 -11.40 1.29 -17.30
C TRP A 41 -11.72 2.00 -15.98
N VAL A 42 -12.86 1.69 -15.35
CA VAL A 42 -13.26 2.27 -14.05
C VAL A 42 -12.33 1.79 -12.95
N SER A 43 -11.88 0.53 -13.00
CA SER A 43 -10.88 0.02 -12.07
C SER A 43 -9.56 0.79 -12.17
N TYR A 44 -9.07 1.08 -13.39
CA TYR A 44 -7.86 1.88 -13.57
C TYR A 44 -7.99 3.31 -13.03
N VAL A 45 -9.11 3.97 -13.30
CA VAL A 45 -9.38 5.33 -12.78
C VAL A 45 -9.51 5.32 -11.26
N ALA A 46 -10.21 4.35 -10.70
CA ALA A 46 -10.36 4.18 -9.26
C ALA A 46 -9.01 3.95 -8.57
N THR A 47 -8.14 3.10 -9.14
CA THR A 47 -6.78 2.88 -8.60
C THR A 47 -5.96 4.16 -8.60
N LEU A 48 -5.96 4.92 -9.71
CA LEU A 48 -5.24 6.20 -9.78
C LEU A 48 -5.76 7.21 -8.74
N LEU A 49 -7.08 7.28 -8.58
CA LEU A 49 -7.74 8.17 -7.64
C LEU A 49 -7.40 7.78 -6.19
N LEU A 50 -7.42 6.48 -5.86
CA LEU A 50 -7.04 5.97 -4.54
C LEU A 50 -5.58 6.29 -4.20
N ILE A 51 -4.66 6.13 -5.15
CA ILE A 51 -3.26 6.53 -4.98
C ILE A 51 -3.17 8.04 -4.73
N GLY A 52 -3.90 8.85 -5.49
CA GLY A 52 -3.96 10.30 -5.31
C GLY A 52 -4.45 10.70 -3.91
N ILE A 53 -5.53 10.08 -3.42
CA ILE A 53 -6.03 10.30 -2.07
C ILE A 53 -4.98 9.93 -1.03
N LYS A 54 -4.32 8.78 -1.19
CA LYS A 54 -3.26 8.33 -0.28
C LYS A 54 -2.12 9.34 -0.20
N VAL A 55 -1.63 9.82 -1.35
CA VAL A 55 -0.58 10.85 -1.43
C VAL A 55 -0.99 12.12 -0.69
N LEU A 56 -2.22 12.59 -0.91
CA LEU A 56 -2.73 13.79 -0.26
C LEU A 56 -2.85 13.61 1.26
N LEU A 57 -3.28 12.44 1.72
CA LEU A 57 -3.42 12.14 3.15
C LEU A 57 -2.05 12.13 3.84
N VAL A 58 -1.04 11.50 3.23
CA VAL A 58 0.33 11.51 3.79
C VAL A 58 0.91 12.92 3.75
N ALA A 59 0.75 13.65 2.65
CA ALA A 59 1.22 15.04 2.55
C ALA A 59 0.54 15.94 3.58
N PHE A 60 -0.75 15.69 3.86
CA PHE A 60 -1.49 16.36 4.93
C PHE A 60 -0.89 16.04 6.30
N CYS A 61 -0.55 14.78 6.60
CA CYS A 61 0.16 14.43 7.82
C CYS A 61 1.51 15.15 7.93
N LEU A 62 2.32 15.19 6.87
CA LEU A 62 3.60 15.90 6.86
C LEU A 62 3.44 17.43 7.02
N ASN A 63 2.31 18.00 6.61
CA ASN A 63 2.06 19.43 6.79
C ASN A 63 2.03 19.84 8.28
N PHE A 64 1.77 18.90 9.21
CA PHE A 64 1.91 19.15 10.65
C PHE A 64 3.36 19.45 11.09
N LEU A 65 4.36 19.19 10.24
CA LEU A 65 5.75 19.64 10.47
C LEU A 65 5.84 21.15 10.68
N LYS A 66 4.94 21.92 10.06
CA LYS A 66 4.85 23.38 10.22
C LYS A 66 4.45 23.84 11.62
N LEU A 67 3.91 22.95 12.46
CA LEU A 67 3.60 23.26 13.85
C LEU A 67 4.86 23.24 14.73
N PHE A 68 5.95 22.66 14.25
CA PHE A 68 7.22 22.63 14.95
C PHE A 68 8.09 23.81 14.52
N ASP A 69 8.81 24.39 15.49
CA ASP A 69 9.78 25.46 15.24
C ASP A 69 11.03 24.88 14.56
N LEU A 70 10.93 24.74 13.23
CA LEU A 70 11.95 24.13 12.38
C LEU A 70 12.57 25.20 11.47
N PRO A 71 13.90 25.20 11.29
CA PRO A 71 14.55 26.16 10.42
C PRO A 71 14.08 25.97 8.97
N HIS A 72 13.76 27.07 8.28
CA HIS A 72 13.38 27.08 6.86
C HIS A 72 12.00 26.47 6.51
N ILE A 73 11.23 26.03 7.52
CA ILE A 73 9.90 25.42 7.32
C ILE A 73 8.88 26.37 6.70
N ASP A 74 9.01 27.68 6.97
CA ASP A 74 8.10 28.72 6.48
C ASP A 74 8.15 28.90 4.96
N LYS A 75 9.27 28.54 4.34
CA LYS A 75 9.46 28.65 2.88
C LYS A 75 8.90 27.44 2.13
N ILE A 76 8.68 26.33 2.82
CA ILE A 76 8.19 25.07 2.24
C ILE A 76 6.68 25.18 2.00
N LYS A 77 6.25 24.95 0.76
CA LYS A 77 4.84 24.96 0.36
C LYS A 77 4.24 23.56 0.53
N PHE A 78 2.91 23.48 0.62
CA PHE A 78 2.22 22.19 0.65
C PHE A 78 2.51 21.34 -0.59
N GLY A 79 2.69 21.98 -1.76
CA GLY A 79 3.07 21.30 -3.00
C GLY A 79 4.41 20.56 -2.91
N ASP A 80 5.35 21.03 -2.08
CA ASP A 80 6.65 20.38 -1.90
C ASP A 80 6.49 19.07 -1.12
N PHE A 81 5.58 19.02 -0.13
CA PHE A 81 5.22 17.79 0.57
C PHE A 81 4.51 16.80 -0.35
N VAL A 82 3.58 17.28 -1.19
CA VAL A 82 2.90 16.42 -2.17
C VAL A 82 3.90 15.82 -3.16
N PHE A 83 4.85 16.61 -3.66
CA PHE A 83 5.89 16.15 -4.57
C PHE A 83 6.82 15.12 -3.90
N LEU A 84 7.24 15.39 -2.66
CA LEU A 84 8.05 14.46 -1.88
C LEU A 84 7.33 13.10 -1.71
N VAL A 85 6.07 13.12 -1.28
CA VAL A 85 5.27 11.91 -1.09
C VAL A 85 5.06 11.17 -2.42
N LEU A 86 4.82 11.89 -3.52
CA LEU A 86 4.66 11.29 -4.84
C LEU A 86 5.92 10.53 -5.28
N ILE A 87 7.11 11.10 -5.01
CA ILE A 87 8.37 10.38 -5.27
C ILE A 87 8.49 9.17 -4.33
N ALA A 88 8.16 9.33 -3.06
CA ALA A 88 8.23 8.24 -2.09
C ALA A 88 7.32 7.05 -2.46
N GLU A 89 6.14 7.31 -3.04
CA GLU A 89 5.23 6.27 -3.54
C GLU A 89 5.84 5.38 -4.64
N SER A 90 6.89 5.84 -5.34
CA SER A 90 7.61 5.00 -6.30
C SER A 90 8.21 3.74 -5.66
N ILE A 91 8.50 3.77 -4.36
CA ILE A 91 8.97 2.59 -3.59
C ILE A 91 7.91 1.48 -3.62
N PHE A 92 6.63 1.82 -3.47
CA PHE A 92 5.54 0.84 -3.53
C PHE A 92 5.27 0.36 -4.95
N ILE A 93 5.55 1.17 -5.97
CA ILE A 93 5.51 0.71 -7.37
C ILE A 93 6.59 -0.36 -7.59
N VAL A 94 7.82 -0.13 -7.11
CA VAL A 94 8.91 -1.11 -7.16
C VAL A 94 8.56 -2.38 -6.37
N ALA A 95 7.91 -2.24 -5.21
CA ALA A 95 7.39 -3.37 -4.43
C ALA A 95 6.39 -4.22 -5.25
N GLY A 96 5.50 -3.55 -6.00
CA GLY A 96 4.56 -4.22 -6.90
C GLY A 96 5.25 -5.01 -8.01
N PHE A 97 6.32 -4.48 -8.59
CA PHE A 97 7.15 -5.21 -9.56
C PHE A 97 7.87 -6.41 -8.93
N TYR A 98 8.35 -6.29 -7.69
CA TYR A 98 8.94 -7.42 -6.99
C TYR A 98 7.94 -8.55 -6.74
N LYS A 99 6.70 -8.22 -6.36
CA LYS A 99 5.60 -9.19 -6.25
C LYS A 99 5.37 -9.94 -7.57
N PHE A 100 5.38 -9.21 -8.69
CA PHE A 100 5.24 -9.78 -10.03
C PHE A 100 6.38 -10.77 -10.35
N ILE A 101 7.63 -10.39 -10.09
CA ILE A 101 8.80 -11.26 -10.35
C ILE A 101 8.72 -12.55 -9.51
N ASN A 102 8.30 -12.45 -8.25
CA ASN A 102 8.23 -13.62 -7.35
C ASN A 102 7.20 -14.65 -7.80
N PHE A 103 5.98 -14.23 -8.15
CA PHE A 103 4.93 -15.14 -8.63
C PHE A 103 5.11 -15.61 -10.08
N HIS A 104 5.89 -14.88 -10.89
CA HIS A 104 6.18 -15.31 -12.25
C HIS A 104 7.33 -16.32 -12.31
N TRP A 105 8.38 -16.16 -11.47
CA TRP A 105 9.61 -16.95 -11.58
C TRP A 105 9.86 -17.96 -10.45
N ILE A 106 9.33 -17.74 -9.25
CA ILE A 106 9.74 -18.50 -8.05
C ILE A 106 8.64 -19.46 -7.60
N ASN A 107 7.41 -18.96 -7.43
CA ASN A 107 6.26 -19.78 -7.06
C ASN A 107 5.24 -19.75 -8.21
N THR A 108 5.19 -20.81 -9.03
CA THR A 108 4.22 -20.95 -10.13
C THR A 108 2.93 -21.68 -9.73
N ASP A 109 2.93 -22.41 -8.61
CA ASP A 109 1.76 -23.10 -8.04
C ASP A 109 1.09 -22.26 -6.93
N TYR A 110 0.60 -21.07 -7.28
CA TYR A 110 -0.12 -20.18 -6.35
C TYR A 110 -1.64 -20.31 -6.48
N THR A 111 -2.37 -20.22 -5.38
CA THR A 111 -3.83 -20.06 -5.38
C THR A 111 -4.23 -18.58 -5.42
N LEU A 112 -5.51 -18.28 -5.68
CA LEU A 112 -6.01 -16.91 -5.65
C LEU A 112 -5.87 -16.27 -4.24
N GLU A 113 -6.00 -17.10 -3.22
CA GLU A 113 -5.83 -16.73 -1.81
C GLU A 113 -4.38 -16.35 -1.51
N ASP A 114 -3.40 -17.08 -2.09
CA ASP A 114 -1.97 -16.76 -1.97
C ASP A 114 -1.61 -15.43 -2.64
N ILE A 115 -2.20 -15.10 -3.80
CA ILE A 115 -1.97 -13.79 -4.45
C ILE A 115 -2.50 -12.65 -3.57
N GLN A 116 -3.67 -12.84 -2.97
CA GLN A 116 -4.32 -11.81 -2.15
C GLN A 116 -3.61 -11.59 -0.81
N THR A 117 -3.09 -12.66 -0.20
CA THR A 117 -2.40 -12.60 1.10
C THR A 117 -0.91 -12.27 0.98
N TYR A 118 -0.29 -12.50 -0.18
CA TYR A 118 1.13 -12.25 -0.35
C TYR A 118 1.46 -10.75 -0.42
N TYR A 119 2.13 -10.27 0.61
CA TYR A 119 2.81 -8.98 0.61
C TYR A 119 4.32 -9.22 0.56
N PRO A 120 5.00 -8.84 -0.53
CA PRO A 120 6.43 -9.13 -0.68
C PRO A 120 7.23 -8.56 0.51
N MET A 121 8.07 -9.40 1.13
CA MET A 121 8.88 -9.07 2.31
C MET A 121 8.11 -8.43 3.50
N SER A 122 6.82 -8.71 3.65
CA SER A 122 6.08 -8.41 4.88
C SER A 122 6.35 -9.47 5.94
N LEU A 123 6.35 -9.08 7.23
CA LEU A 123 6.45 -10.01 8.37
C LEU A 123 5.34 -11.08 8.37
N ILE A 124 4.25 -10.88 7.62
CA ILE A 124 3.19 -11.87 7.46
C ILE A 124 3.66 -13.16 6.78
N ASN A 125 4.62 -13.07 5.85
CA ASN A 125 5.19 -14.24 5.16
C ASN A 125 6.15 -15.06 6.03
N ILE A 126 6.67 -14.50 7.12
CA ILE A 126 7.57 -15.19 8.06
C ILE A 126 6.77 -16.02 9.08
N LYS A 127 5.44 -15.88 9.11
CA LYS A 127 4.58 -16.30 10.22
C LYS A 127 3.50 -17.30 9.80
N GLU A 128 3.83 -18.27 8.95
CA GLU A 128 2.95 -19.37 8.50
C GLU A 128 2.27 -20.19 9.64
N HIS A 129 2.61 -19.97 10.92
CA HIS A 129 2.28 -20.88 12.02
C HIS A 129 1.52 -20.27 13.21
N MET A 130 1.01 -19.04 13.13
CA MET A 130 0.15 -18.52 14.22
C MET A 130 -1.23 -18.14 13.71
N SER A 131 -2.23 -18.76 14.34
CA SER A 131 -3.66 -18.44 14.32
C SER A 131 -3.89 -16.99 14.76
N THR A 132 -3.49 -16.06 13.90
CA THR A 132 -3.51 -14.66 14.22
C THR A 132 -4.93 -14.18 13.98
N GLU A 133 -5.58 -13.64 15.00
CA GLU A 133 -6.92 -13.08 14.87
C GLU A 133 -6.97 -12.12 13.67
N LYS A 134 -8.03 -12.18 12.88
CA LYS A 134 -8.17 -11.50 11.58
C LYS A 134 -7.89 -9.99 11.65
N TRP A 135 -8.08 -9.34 12.80
CA TRP A 135 -7.77 -7.92 13.00
C TRP A 135 -6.26 -7.63 13.03
N LEU A 136 -5.43 -8.58 13.47
CA LEU A 136 -3.97 -8.40 13.57
C LEU A 136 -3.25 -8.65 12.24
N ALA A 137 -3.93 -9.27 11.27
CA ALA A 137 -3.41 -9.45 9.91
C ALA A 137 -3.05 -8.09 9.26
N TYR A 138 -3.90 -7.07 9.44
CA TYR A 138 -3.72 -5.77 8.81
C TYR A 138 -2.48 -5.00 9.34
N PRO A 139 -2.27 -4.83 10.67
CA PRO A 139 -1.04 -4.27 11.21
C PRO A 139 0.23 -5.04 10.79
N LEU A 140 0.18 -6.38 10.78
CA LEU A 140 1.34 -7.19 10.39
C LEU A 140 1.71 -7.00 8.92
N GLN A 141 0.70 -6.88 8.06
CA GLN A 141 0.87 -6.62 6.64
C GLN A 141 1.52 -5.25 6.39
N LEU A 142 1.11 -4.25 7.18
CA LEU A 142 1.63 -2.88 7.10
C LEU A 142 3.12 -2.81 7.47
N VAL A 143 3.56 -3.60 8.46
CA VAL A 143 4.98 -3.72 8.80
C VAL A 143 5.68 -4.60 7.76
N ASN A 144 6.08 -3.95 6.67
CA ASN A 144 6.84 -4.57 5.59
C ASN A 144 8.13 -3.79 5.32
N LEU A 145 9.08 -4.42 4.63
CA LEU A 145 10.37 -3.80 4.34
C LEU A 145 10.23 -2.52 3.49
N PHE A 146 9.24 -2.47 2.60
CA PHE A 146 8.98 -1.29 1.76
C PHE A 146 8.47 -0.10 2.56
N GLU A 147 7.68 -0.34 3.60
CA GLU A 147 7.23 0.68 4.55
C GLU A 147 8.43 1.23 5.32
N VAL A 148 9.37 0.38 5.75
CA VAL A 148 10.62 0.85 6.39
C VAL A 148 11.43 1.73 5.43
N PHE A 149 11.59 1.31 4.17
CA PHE A 149 12.24 2.14 3.15
C PHE A 149 11.48 3.44 2.89
N TYR A 150 10.15 3.40 2.93
CA TYR A 150 9.30 4.57 2.77
C TYR A 150 9.52 5.59 3.89
N TRP A 151 9.57 5.15 5.15
CA TRP A 151 9.89 6.01 6.30
C TRP A 151 11.29 6.63 6.18
N VAL A 152 12.29 5.84 5.76
CA VAL A 152 13.66 6.30 5.52
C VAL A 152 13.69 7.36 4.42
N PHE A 153 12.98 7.13 3.32
CA PHE A 153 12.92 8.05 2.18
C PHE A 153 12.21 9.36 2.54
N LEU A 154 11.08 9.28 3.27
CA LEU A 154 10.40 10.47 3.79
C LEU A 154 11.28 11.27 4.74
N ALA A 155 11.98 10.61 5.67
CA ALA A 155 12.90 11.27 6.60
C ALA A 155 14.06 11.95 5.87
N TRP A 156 14.62 11.30 4.84
CA TRP A 156 15.64 11.90 3.99
C TRP A 156 15.09 13.11 3.22
N GLY A 157 13.93 12.99 2.59
CA GLY A 157 13.34 14.08 1.81
C GLY A 157 12.89 15.28 2.67
N VAL A 158 12.39 15.05 3.89
CA VAL A 158 12.11 16.14 4.84
C VAL A 158 13.40 16.86 5.24
N ARG A 159 14.50 16.14 5.42
CA ARG A 159 15.82 16.74 5.72
C ARG A 159 16.32 17.57 4.55
N GLU A 160 16.15 17.08 3.32
CA GLU A 160 16.52 17.81 2.09
C GLU A 160 15.70 19.11 1.94
N LEU A 161 14.38 19.04 2.17
CA LEU A 161 13.52 20.22 2.17
C LEU A 161 13.93 21.27 3.22
N LEU A 162 14.51 20.83 4.33
CA LEU A 162 15.02 21.70 5.40
C LEU A 162 16.50 22.09 5.23
N GLU A 163 17.07 21.94 4.03
CA GLU A 163 18.46 22.26 3.69
C GLU A 163 19.49 21.58 4.62
N GLU A 164 19.23 20.34 5.02
CA GLU A 164 20.08 19.55 5.93
C GLU A 164 20.34 20.17 7.31
N LYS A 165 19.57 21.19 7.70
CA LYS A 165 19.74 21.90 9.00
C LYS A 165 19.32 21.08 10.21
N ILE A 166 18.72 19.92 9.98
CA ILE A 166 18.32 18.97 11.02
C ILE A 166 19.10 17.66 10.88
N SER A 167 19.39 17.04 12.03
CA SER A 167 20.01 15.72 12.06
C SER A 167 19.05 14.66 11.49
N TYR A 168 19.61 13.59 10.93
CA TYR A 168 18.83 12.48 10.38
C TYR A 168 17.87 11.88 11.42
N VAL A 169 18.34 11.70 12.66
CA VAL A 169 17.54 11.19 13.78
C VAL A 169 16.36 12.12 14.09
N LYS A 170 16.57 13.45 14.07
CA LYS A 170 15.50 14.42 14.28
C LYS A 170 14.49 14.38 13.13
N SER A 171 14.95 14.29 11.89
CA SER A 171 14.06 14.17 10.72
C SER A 171 13.20 12.91 10.78
N PHE A 172 13.81 11.77 11.10
CA PHE A 172 13.09 10.52 11.28
C PHE A 172 12.08 10.60 12.42
N GLY A 173 12.45 11.18 13.56
CA GLY A 173 11.53 11.41 14.68
C GLY A 173 10.34 12.29 14.31
N LEU A 174 10.57 13.33 13.49
CA LEU A 174 9.51 14.22 13.01
C LEU A 174 8.55 13.53 12.04
N VAL A 175 9.07 12.72 11.11
CA VAL A 175 8.26 11.87 10.23
C VAL A 175 7.47 10.85 11.04
N ALA A 176 8.09 10.22 12.03
CA ALA A 176 7.41 9.28 12.93
C ALA A 176 6.27 9.95 13.73
N LEU A 177 6.47 11.19 14.20
CA LEU A 177 5.45 11.93 14.93
C LEU A 177 4.30 12.43 14.03
N THR A 178 4.56 12.71 12.78
CA THR A 178 3.55 13.26 11.87
C THR A 178 2.87 12.15 11.08
N TYR A 179 3.61 11.52 10.17
CA TYR A 179 3.13 10.40 9.38
C TYR A 179 2.87 9.17 10.24
N GLY A 180 3.79 8.80 11.15
CA GLY A 180 3.63 7.59 11.96
C GLY A 180 2.42 7.63 12.89
N ILE A 181 2.11 8.76 13.51
CA ILE A 181 0.86 8.91 14.30
C ILE A 181 -0.37 8.82 13.38
N GLY A 182 -0.34 9.47 12.21
CA GLY A 182 -1.41 9.34 11.22
C GLY A 182 -1.63 7.90 10.76
N LEU A 183 -0.54 7.15 10.57
CA LEU A 183 -0.57 5.74 10.22
C LEU A 183 -1.17 4.88 11.33
N LEU A 184 -0.77 5.10 12.59
CA LEU A 184 -1.34 4.41 13.75
C LEU A 184 -2.85 4.68 13.90
N PHE A 185 -3.27 5.92 13.71
CA PHE A 185 -4.68 6.28 13.71
C PHE A 185 -5.45 5.52 12.62
N TRP A 186 -4.93 5.50 11.40
CA TRP A 186 -5.52 4.76 10.29
C TRP A 186 -5.62 3.26 10.57
N VAL A 187 -4.55 2.65 11.11
CA VAL A 187 -4.55 1.24 11.52
C VAL A 187 -5.63 0.97 12.56
N GLY A 188 -5.75 1.83 13.57
CA GLY A 188 -6.79 1.70 14.59
C GLY A 188 -8.21 1.72 14.02
N VAL A 189 -8.47 2.63 13.08
CA VAL A 189 -9.75 2.73 12.37
C VAL A 189 -10.04 1.46 11.57
N VAL A 190 -9.07 0.94 10.80
CA VAL A 190 -9.24 -0.27 10.01
C VAL A 190 -9.47 -1.49 10.90
N CYS A 191 -8.67 -1.67 11.97
CA CYS A 191 -8.86 -2.74 12.93
C CYS A 191 -10.25 -2.69 13.57
N PHE A 192 -10.73 -1.49 13.94
CA PHE A 192 -12.07 -1.30 14.48
C PHE A 192 -13.15 -1.74 13.48
N PHE A 193 -13.05 -1.36 12.21
CA PHE A 193 -14.00 -1.81 11.19
C PHE A 193 -13.97 -3.33 10.98
N ILE A 194 -12.78 -3.94 10.95
CA ILE A 194 -12.64 -5.40 10.81
C ILE A 194 -13.32 -6.13 11.97
N LEU A 195 -13.14 -5.64 13.20
CA LEU A 195 -13.77 -6.21 14.39
C LEU A 195 -15.29 -6.07 14.35
N ASN A 196 -15.80 -4.89 14.01
CA ASN A 196 -17.25 -4.67 13.91
C ASN A 196 -17.91 -5.48 12.79
N ALA A 197 -17.21 -5.71 11.67
CA ALA A 197 -17.74 -6.52 10.56
C ALA A 197 -17.75 -8.04 10.87
N GLN A 198 -17.13 -8.47 11.97
CA GLN A 198 -17.12 -9.86 12.43
C GLN A 198 -18.20 -10.17 13.47
N TYR A 199 -18.87 -9.13 13.99
CA TYR A 199 -20.05 -9.23 14.85
C TYR A 199 -21.32 -8.96 14.05
#